data_AF-A0A368N5C5-F1
#
_entry.id   AF-A0A368N5C5-F1
#
_cell.length_a   1.000
_cell.length_b   1.000
_cell.length_c   1.000
_cell.angle_alpha   90.00
_cell.angle_beta   90.00
_cell.angle_gamma   90.00
#
_symmetry.space_group_name_H-M   'P 1'
#
loop_
_entity.id
_entity.type
_entity.pdbx_description
1 polymer ?
#
loop_
_entity_poly.entity_id
_entity_poly.type
_entity_poly.pdbx_seq_one_letter_code
_entity_poly.pdbx_strand_id
1 'polypeptide(L)'
;MTKSKILFLFIISLFSTFSFAQNEKEYREEFTLKIPVDSVQFYQQEVQKSKYFVKEGVLQIFPGENLFIETETDGNKITAMKIVKENLNPEKTIEIKFYQTTDGRKHEQMMLEVKNPFDKELNYDAMMYIVGHKDWIKTSIIPIKPKLMNFEMWNDVIITLVLSNWRIK
;
A
#
# COMPACT_ATOMS: atom_id res chain seq x y z
N MET A 1 -47.85 18.35 -15.52
CA MET A 1 -46.90 18.58 -14.40
C MET A 1 -46.04 17.35 -14.02
N THR A 2 -46.18 16.20 -14.68
CA THR A 2 -45.50 14.94 -14.31
C THR A 2 -44.17 14.69 -15.02
N LYS A 3 -43.98 15.17 -16.26
CA LYS A 3 -42.74 14.95 -17.05
C LYS A 3 -41.49 15.65 -16.47
N SER A 4 -41.65 16.83 -15.86
CA SER A 4 -40.52 17.59 -15.29
C SER A 4 -39.94 16.96 -14.02
N LYS A 5 -40.74 16.20 -13.26
CA LYS A 5 -40.29 15.53 -12.03
C LYS A 5 -39.44 14.28 -12.34
N ILE A 6 -39.74 13.58 -13.44
CA ILE A 6 -38.99 12.41 -13.90
C ILE A 6 -37.60 12.81 -14.41
N LEU A 7 -37.49 13.95 -15.12
CA LEU A 7 -36.21 14.47 -15.60
C LEU A 7 -35.27 14.87 -14.45
N PHE A 8 -35.82 15.42 -13.37
CA PHE A 8 -35.05 15.83 -12.19
C PHE A 8 -34.51 14.62 -11.39
N LEU A 9 -35.30 13.54 -11.29
CA LEU A 9 -34.88 12.28 -10.66
C LEU A 9 -33.73 11.59 -11.42
N PHE A 10 -33.73 11.68 -12.75
CA PHE A 10 -32.65 11.12 -13.57
C PHE A 10 -31.32 11.85 -13.33
N ILE A 11 -31.35 13.17 -13.21
CA ILE A 11 -30.15 14.01 -13.01
C ILE A 11 -29.50 13.72 -11.64
N ILE A 12 -30.27 13.53 -10.57
CA ILE A 12 -29.73 13.21 -9.23
C ILE A 12 -29.05 11.83 -9.19
N SER A 13 -29.53 10.85 -9.97
CA SER A 13 -28.92 9.51 -10.01
C SER A 13 -27.55 9.47 -10.69
N LEU A 14 -27.25 10.41 -11.61
CA LEU A 14 -25.94 10.46 -12.25
C LEU A 14 -24.85 11.01 -11.32
N PHE A 15 -25.18 11.98 -10.44
CA PHE A 15 -24.18 12.61 -9.58
C PHE A 15 -23.61 11.71 -8.47
N SER A 16 -24.34 10.69 -8.02
CA SER A 16 -23.87 9.80 -6.95
C SER A 16 -22.72 8.88 -7.38
N THR A 17 -22.61 8.55 -8.67
CA THR A 17 -21.54 7.68 -9.19
C THR A 17 -20.19 8.38 -9.35
N PHE A 18 -20.18 9.71 -9.49
CA PHE A 18 -18.94 10.48 -9.67
C PHE A 18 -18.13 10.65 -8.38
N SER A 19 -18.77 10.62 -7.21
CA SER A 19 -18.07 10.82 -5.93
C SER A 19 -17.12 9.66 -5.57
N PHE A 20 -17.43 8.44 -5.99
CA PHE A 20 -16.60 7.26 -5.66
C PHE A 20 -15.27 7.21 -6.44
N ALA A 21 -15.24 7.75 -7.66
CA ALA A 21 -14.02 7.77 -8.48
C ALA A 21 -12.96 8.77 -7.96
N GLN A 22 -13.34 9.76 -7.14
CA GLN A 22 -12.42 10.81 -6.69
C GLN A 22 -11.41 10.35 -5.63
N ASN A 23 -11.72 9.26 -4.91
CA ASN A 23 -10.88 8.74 -3.83
C ASN A 23 -9.75 7.83 -4.33
N GLU A 24 -9.71 7.46 -5.62
CA GLU A 24 -8.66 6.60 -6.15
C GLU A 24 -7.32 7.35 -6.30
N LYS A 25 -6.21 6.66 -6.02
CA LYS A 25 -4.84 7.15 -6.16
C LYS A 25 -3.97 6.11 -6.86
N GLU A 26 -4.26 5.87 -8.14
CA GLU A 26 -3.57 4.85 -8.93
C GLU A 26 -2.05 5.08 -9.05
N TYR A 27 -1.64 6.34 -9.15
CA TYR A 27 -0.24 6.73 -9.37
C TYR A 27 0.39 7.34 -8.12
N ARG A 28 1.64 6.96 -7.91
CA ARG A 28 2.60 7.64 -7.07
C ARG A 28 3.20 8.82 -7.83
N GLU A 29 3.23 9.99 -7.20
CA GLU A 29 3.95 11.15 -7.76
C GLU A 29 5.47 10.95 -7.67
N GLU A 30 6.22 11.65 -8.51
CA GLU A 30 7.68 11.61 -8.46
C GLU A 30 8.22 12.19 -7.15
N PHE A 31 9.34 11.63 -6.67
CA PHE A 31 10.00 12.11 -5.46
C PHE A 31 11.46 11.63 -5.40
N THR A 32 12.30 12.37 -4.68
CA THR A 32 13.63 11.92 -4.32
C THR A 32 13.56 11.00 -3.10
N LEU A 33 13.82 9.71 -3.29
CA LEU A 33 13.99 8.78 -2.18
C LEU A 33 15.36 9.03 -1.56
N LYS A 34 15.39 9.45 -0.29
CA LYS A 34 16.62 9.69 0.46
C LYS A 34 16.60 8.88 1.76
N ILE A 35 17.48 7.90 1.87
CA ILE A 35 17.53 6.97 3.00
C ILE A 35 18.88 7.10 3.70
N PRO A 36 18.92 7.53 4.97
CA PRO A 36 20.12 7.44 5.79
C PRO A 36 20.67 6.02 5.85
N VAL A 37 21.97 5.86 5.60
CA VAL A 37 22.69 4.57 5.74
C VAL A 37 23.51 4.59 7.02
N ASP A 38 24.23 5.68 7.26
CA ASP A 38 24.94 5.97 8.51
C ASP A 38 24.88 7.49 8.81
N SER A 39 25.64 7.96 9.79
CA SER A 39 25.62 9.36 10.21
C SER A 39 26.07 10.37 9.13
N VAL A 40 26.73 9.90 8.07
CA VAL A 40 27.31 10.69 6.99
C VAL A 40 26.70 10.33 5.63
N GLN A 41 26.47 9.05 5.37
CA GLN A 41 26.07 8.51 4.07
C GLN A 41 24.55 8.38 3.93
N PHE A 42 24.07 8.72 2.74
CA PHE A 42 22.68 8.54 2.33
C PHE A 42 22.63 7.81 1.00
N TYR A 43 21.72 6.85 0.89
CA TYR A 43 21.25 6.39 -0.41
C TYR A 43 20.28 7.43 -0.97
N GLN A 44 20.43 7.80 -2.24
CA GLN A 44 19.55 8.73 -2.92
C GLN A 44 19.23 8.23 -4.32
N GLN A 45 17.95 8.27 -4.70
CA GLN A 45 17.51 8.03 -6.07
C GLN A 45 16.28 8.86 -6.39
N GLU A 46 16.16 9.27 -7.64
CA GLU A 46 14.91 9.83 -8.16
C GLU A 46 13.94 8.71 -8.49
N VAL A 47 12.79 8.70 -7.83
CA VAL A 47 11.70 7.80 -8.16
C VAL A 47 10.74 8.55 -9.05
N GLN A 48 10.67 8.13 -10.31
CA GLN A 48 9.77 8.72 -11.30
C GLN A 48 8.31 8.40 -10.95
N LYS A 49 7.39 9.23 -11.46
CA LYS A 49 5.95 8.96 -11.38
C LYS A 49 5.64 7.56 -11.90
N SER A 50 4.97 6.74 -11.09
CA SER A 50 4.73 5.34 -11.41
C SER A 50 3.41 4.87 -10.80
N LYS A 51 2.90 3.71 -11.23
CA LYS A 51 1.83 3.04 -10.49
C LYS A 51 2.36 2.47 -9.17
N TYR A 52 1.47 2.35 -8.19
CA TYR A 52 1.75 1.60 -6.95
C TYR A 52 1.76 0.09 -7.23
N PHE A 53 0.75 -0.40 -7.95
CA PHE A 53 0.70 -1.77 -8.45
C PHE A 53 1.45 -1.86 -9.77
N VAL A 54 2.64 -2.47 -9.75
CA VAL A 54 3.49 -2.63 -10.94
C VAL A 54 2.99 -3.73 -11.87
N LYS A 55 2.21 -4.66 -11.31
CA LYS A 55 1.38 -5.67 -11.98
C LYS A 55 0.13 -5.90 -11.12
N GLU A 56 -0.87 -6.57 -11.66
CA GLU A 56 -2.07 -6.94 -10.91
C GLU A 56 -1.71 -7.67 -9.60
N GLY A 57 -2.17 -7.13 -8.46
CA GLY A 57 -1.89 -7.68 -7.13
C GLY A 57 -0.42 -7.61 -6.68
N VAL A 58 0.47 -6.97 -7.43
CA VAL A 58 1.90 -6.81 -7.09
C VAL A 58 2.16 -5.36 -6.72
N LEU A 59 2.19 -5.08 -5.41
CA LEU A 59 2.44 -3.76 -4.85
C LEU A 59 3.93 -3.53 -4.73
N GLN A 60 4.42 -2.39 -5.21
CA GLN A 60 5.73 -1.87 -4.84
C GLN A 60 5.54 -0.71 -3.86
N ILE A 61 6.28 -0.71 -2.75
CA ILE A 61 6.23 0.34 -1.73
C ILE A 61 7.64 0.82 -1.37
N PHE A 62 7.79 2.11 -1.13
CA PHE A 62 9.03 2.78 -0.73
C PHE A 62 8.95 3.26 0.73
N PRO A 63 10.11 3.43 1.41
CA PRO A 63 10.14 4.02 2.74
C PRO A 63 9.53 5.42 2.75
N GLY A 64 8.74 5.72 3.78
CA GLY A 64 7.98 6.96 3.94
C GLY A 64 6.55 6.88 3.41
N GLU A 65 6.18 5.80 2.70
CA GLU A 65 4.83 5.64 2.18
C GLU A 65 3.85 5.07 3.21
N ASN A 66 2.64 5.64 3.21
CA ASN A 66 1.48 5.16 3.93
C ASN A 66 0.32 5.02 2.94
N LEU A 67 -0.20 3.80 2.77
CA LEU A 67 -1.13 3.43 1.72
C LEU A 67 -2.39 2.79 2.31
N PHE A 68 -3.53 3.15 1.73
CA PHE A 68 -4.81 2.50 1.94
C PHE A 68 -5.15 1.69 0.70
N ILE A 69 -5.28 0.37 0.87
CA ILE A 69 -5.53 -0.56 -0.22
C ILE A 69 -6.95 -1.11 -0.06
N GLU A 70 -7.89 -0.51 -0.77
CA GLU A 70 -9.27 -1.01 -0.81
C GLU A 70 -9.31 -2.26 -1.69
N THR A 71 -9.95 -3.31 -1.17
CA THR A 71 -10.03 -4.62 -1.82
C THR A 71 -11.47 -5.00 -2.13
N GLU A 72 -11.66 -5.72 -3.23
CA GLU A 72 -12.88 -6.48 -3.46
C GLU A 72 -12.58 -7.96 -3.26
N THR A 73 -13.52 -8.68 -2.64
CA THR A 73 -13.35 -10.09 -2.30
C THR A 73 -14.52 -10.93 -2.78
N ASP A 74 -14.22 -12.16 -3.19
CA ASP A 74 -15.18 -13.23 -3.42
C ASP A 74 -14.81 -14.39 -2.50
N GLY A 75 -15.52 -14.49 -1.36
CA GLY A 75 -15.18 -15.39 -0.27
C GLY A 75 -13.77 -15.12 0.28
N ASN A 76 -12.86 -16.07 0.07
CA ASN A 76 -11.46 -16.01 0.54
C ASN A 76 -10.48 -15.47 -0.51
N LYS A 77 -10.98 -15.06 -1.69
CA LYS A 77 -10.15 -14.57 -2.79
C LYS A 77 -10.28 -13.06 -2.90
N ILE A 78 -9.15 -12.37 -2.91
CA ILE A 78 -9.09 -10.95 -3.33
C ILE A 78 -9.18 -10.94 -4.86
N THR A 79 -10.19 -10.26 -5.39
CA THR A 79 -10.49 -10.19 -6.83
C THR A 79 -10.06 -8.88 -7.45
N ALA A 80 -9.96 -7.81 -6.66
CA ALA A 80 -9.43 -6.53 -7.09
C ALA A 80 -8.75 -5.80 -5.92
N MET A 81 -7.79 -4.94 -6.24
CA MET A 81 -7.12 -4.05 -5.31
C MET A 81 -6.93 -2.69 -5.97
N LYS A 82 -7.17 -1.61 -5.21
CA LYS A 82 -6.87 -0.24 -5.64
C LYS A 82 -6.33 0.55 -4.47
N ILE A 83 -5.47 1.53 -4.76
CA ILE A 83 -5.02 2.48 -3.76
C ILE A 83 -6.03 3.61 -3.65
N VAL A 84 -6.41 3.97 -2.43
CA VAL A 84 -7.30 5.09 -2.14
C VAL A 84 -6.61 6.17 -1.31
N LYS A 85 -7.07 7.42 -1.42
CA LYS A 85 -6.50 8.56 -0.67
C LYS A 85 -6.91 8.51 0.80
N GLU A 86 -8.16 8.13 1.06
CA GLU A 86 -8.74 8.03 2.40
C GLU A 86 -9.38 6.66 2.62
N ASN A 87 -9.25 6.12 3.84
CA ASN A 87 -9.90 4.87 4.24
C ASN A 87 -11.38 5.11 4.58
N LEU A 88 -12.23 5.16 3.56
CA LEU A 88 -13.68 5.31 3.71
C LEU A 88 -14.40 3.98 4.00
N ASN A 89 -13.75 2.84 3.77
CA ASN A 89 -14.30 1.49 3.93
C ASN A 89 -13.34 0.60 4.76
N PRO A 90 -13.22 0.82 6.09
CA PRO A 90 -12.22 0.16 6.93
C PRO A 90 -12.31 -1.37 6.98
N GLU A 91 -13.48 -1.93 6.71
CA GLU A 91 -13.76 -3.37 6.72
C GLU A 91 -13.16 -4.12 5.53
N LYS A 92 -12.77 -3.41 4.46
CA LYS A 92 -12.17 -3.98 3.25
C LYS A 92 -10.89 -3.28 2.80
N THR A 93 -10.32 -2.43 3.67
CA THR A 93 -9.13 -1.63 3.37
C THR A 93 -7.94 -2.10 4.19
N ILE A 94 -6.92 -2.63 3.50
CA ILE A 94 -5.63 -2.96 4.12
C ILE A 94 -4.86 -1.66 4.28
N GLU A 95 -4.40 -1.36 5.49
CA GLU A 95 -3.56 -0.20 5.76
C GLU A 95 -2.09 -0.65 5.82
N ILE A 96 -1.21 0.01 5.06
CA ILE A 96 0.21 -0.36 4.97
C ILE A 96 1.06 0.87 5.16
N LYS A 97 2.06 0.79 6.03
CA LYS A 97 3.06 1.83 6.22
C LYS A 97 4.45 1.22 6.19
N PHE A 98 5.33 1.77 5.36
CA PHE A 98 6.72 1.33 5.30
C PHE A 98 7.63 2.52 5.61
N TYR A 99 8.50 2.40 6.60
CA TYR A 99 9.35 3.51 7.04
C TYR A 99 10.65 3.03 7.64
N GLN A 100 11.58 3.96 7.80
CA GLN A 100 12.84 3.77 8.51
C GLN A 100 12.75 4.47 9.87
N THR A 101 13.21 3.80 10.92
CA THR A 101 13.57 4.46 12.19
C THR A 101 15.05 4.82 12.19
N THR A 102 15.36 5.94 12.81
CA THR A 102 16.71 6.50 12.84
C THR A 102 17.03 7.04 14.22
N ASP A 103 18.24 6.80 14.70
CA ASP A 103 18.83 7.52 15.83
C ASP A 103 19.68 8.68 15.29
N GLY A 104 19.15 9.91 15.41
CA GLY A 104 19.71 11.08 14.76
C GLY A 104 19.70 10.95 13.23
N ARG A 105 20.88 10.76 12.62
CA ARG A 105 21.04 10.55 11.17
C ARG A 105 21.42 9.10 10.82
N LYS A 106 21.52 8.22 11.80
CA LYS A 106 21.97 6.85 11.61
C LYS A 106 20.76 5.94 11.45
N HIS A 107 20.83 5.02 10.49
CA HIS A 107 19.85 3.95 10.37
C HIS A 107 19.79 3.13 11.67
N GLU A 108 18.57 2.88 12.14
CA GLU A 108 18.32 1.94 13.22
C GLU A 108 17.59 0.71 12.69
N GLN A 109 16.41 0.90 12.07
CA GLN A 109 15.59 -0.22 11.61
C GLN A 109 14.69 0.16 10.43
N MET A 110 14.35 -0.81 9.58
CA MET A 110 13.25 -0.70 8.63
C MET A 110 12.01 -1.37 9.22
N MET A 111 10.86 -0.71 9.07
CA MET A 111 9.59 -1.10 9.67
C MET A 111 8.51 -1.19 8.59
N LEU A 112 7.88 -2.35 8.44
CA LEU A 112 6.65 -2.50 7.67
C LEU A 112 5.49 -2.81 8.62
N GLU A 113 4.52 -1.91 8.66
CA GLU A 113 3.25 -2.09 9.37
C GLU A 113 2.18 -2.47 8.36
N VAL A 114 1.43 -3.53 8.66
CA VAL A 114 0.27 -3.94 7.85
C VAL A 114 -0.90 -4.28 8.75
N LYS A 115 -2.03 -3.61 8.54
CA LYS A 115 -3.29 -3.85 9.24
C LYS A 115 -4.22 -4.68 8.37
N ASN A 116 -4.66 -5.81 8.91
CA ASN A 116 -5.60 -6.70 8.26
C ASN A 116 -7.04 -6.28 8.57
N PRO A 117 -7.86 -5.92 7.56
CA PRO A 117 -9.25 -5.54 7.78
C PRO A 117 -10.19 -6.74 7.87
N PHE A 118 -9.74 -7.95 7.54
CA PHE A 118 -10.60 -9.12 7.38
C PHE A 118 -10.81 -9.87 8.71
N ASP A 119 -11.88 -10.66 8.77
CA ASP A 119 -12.17 -11.62 9.85
C ASP A 119 -11.39 -12.94 9.74
N LYS A 120 -10.39 -12.97 8.85
CA LYS A 120 -9.55 -14.11 8.48
C LYS A 120 -8.11 -13.70 8.39
N GLU A 121 -7.19 -14.66 8.34
CA GLU A 121 -5.77 -14.37 8.32
C GLU A 121 -5.35 -13.82 6.96
N LEU A 122 -4.62 -12.70 6.95
CA LEU A 122 -4.05 -12.12 5.74
C LEU A 122 -2.60 -12.59 5.58
N ASN A 123 -2.29 -13.10 4.39
CA ASN A 123 -0.97 -13.56 4.01
C ASN A 123 -0.54 -12.95 2.67
N TYR A 124 0.75 -12.71 2.49
CA TYR A 124 1.35 -12.28 1.22
C TYR A 124 2.83 -12.69 1.18
N ASP A 125 3.42 -12.64 0.00
CA ASP A 125 4.86 -12.86 -0.21
C ASP A 125 5.55 -11.50 -0.34
N ALA A 126 6.80 -11.40 0.15
CA ALA A 126 7.58 -10.18 0.09
C ALA A 126 8.98 -10.40 -0.49
N MET A 127 9.44 -9.42 -1.27
CA MET A 127 10.82 -9.28 -1.71
C MET A 127 11.33 -7.88 -1.38
N MET A 128 12.61 -7.77 -1.06
CA MET A 128 13.27 -6.52 -0.73
C MET A 128 14.43 -6.24 -1.68
N TYR A 129 14.61 -4.97 -2.00
CA TYR A 129 15.80 -4.47 -2.68
C TYR A 129 16.58 -3.60 -1.69
N ILE A 130 17.83 -3.98 -1.41
CA ILE A 130 18.62 -3.46 -0.29
C ILE A 130 19.80 -2.64 -0.82
N VAL A 131 20.17 -1.58 -0.13
CA VAL A 131 21.39 -0.80 -0.44
C VAL A 131 22.62 -1.72 -0.46
N GLY A 132 23.42 -1.63 -1.52
CA GLY A 132 24.64 -2.44 -1.68
C GLY A 132 24.43 -3.82 -2.29
N HIS A 133 23.18 -4.25 -2.50
CA HIS A 133 22.85 -5.50 -3.19
C HIS A 133 22.40 -5.24 -4.63
N LYS A 134 22.64 -6.19 -5.53
CA LYS A 134 22.27 -6.10 -6.96
C LYS A 134 21.00 -6.86 -7.32
N ASP A 135 20.51 -7.71 -6.43
CA ASP A 135 19.41 -8.63 -6.68
C ASP A 135 18.27 -8.43 -5.68
N TRP A 136 17.06 -8.83 -6.09
CA TRP A 136 15.90 -8.92 -5.20
C TRP A 136 16.05 -10.10 -4.25
N ILE A 137 15.87 -9.85 -2.95
CA ILE A 137 16.01 -10.85 -1.91
C ILE A 137 14.62 -11.18 -1.36
N LYS A 138 14.26 -12.45 -1.31
CA LYS A 138 13.00 -12.89 -0.68
C LYS A 138 13.10 -12.74 0.83
N THR A 139 12.02 -12.29 1.46
CA THR A 139 11.88 -12.30 2.92
C THR A 139 10.60 -13.05 3.30
N SER A 140 10.62 -13.60 4.50
CA SER A 140 9.43 -14.17 5.12
C SER A 140 8.58 -13.05 5.73
N ILE A 141 7.28 -13.27 5.80
CA ILE A 141 6.30 -12.40 6.44
C ILE A 141 5.48 -13.25 7.41
N ILE A 142 5.24 -12.73 8.60
CA ILE A 142 4.38 -13.36 9.59
C ILE A 142 2.92 -13.15 9.16
N PRO A 143 2.11 -14.22 9.13
CA PRO A 143 0.70 -14.10 8.82
C PRO A 143 -0.04 -13.15 9.76
N ILE A 144 -0.87 -12.29 9.21
CA ILE A 144 -1.53 -11.22 9.97
C ILE A 144 -2.89 -11.70 10.43
N LYS A 145 -3.06 -11.79 11.75
CA LYS A 145 -4.29 -12.27 12.37
C LYS A 145 -5.50 -11.36 12.06
N PRO A 146 -6.73 -11.91 12.14
CA PRO A 146 -7.96 -11.16 11.86
C PRO A 146 -8.03 -9.83 12.63
N LYS A 147 -8.40 -8.74 11.95
CA LYS A 147 -8.56 -7.39 12.53
C LYS A 147 -7.35 -6.83 13.28
N LEU A 148 -6.17 -7.44 13.12
CA LEU A 148 -4.94 -7.06 13.81
C LEU A 148 -3.92 -6.44 12.86
N MET A 149 -2.89 -5.87 13.46
CA MET A 149 -1.74 -5.28 12.78
C MET A 149 -0.50 -6.12 13.06
N ASN A 150 0.35 -6.28 12.06
CA ASN A 150 1.68 -6.87 12.18
C ASN A 150 2.75 -5.81 11.93
N PHE A 151 3.91 -6.00 12.54
CA PHE A 151 5.12 -5.21 12.44
C PHE A 151 6.26 -6.14 12.00
N GLU A 152 6.74 -5.95 10.77
CA GLU A 152 7.97 -6.60 10.30
C GLU A 152 9.14 -5.64 10.43
N MET A 153 10.30 -6.20 10.81
CA MET A 153 11.47 -5.45 11.25
C MET A 153 12.72 -6.00 10.59
N TRP A 154 13.51 -5.12 9.97
CA TRP A 154 14.79 -5.49 9.37
C TRP A 154 15.90 -4.50 9.76
N ASN A 155 17.11 -5.02 9.96
CA ASN A 155 18.31 -4.22 10.21
C ASN A 155 18.99 -3.72 8.92
N ASP A 156 18.53 -4.23 7.76
CA ASP A 156 19.06 -3.84 6.46
C ASP A 156 18.42 -2.54 5.98
N VAL A 157 19.20 -1.69 5.29
CA VAL A 157 18.67 -0.47 4.66
C VAL A 157 17.96 -0.84 3.35
N ILE A 158 16.65 -0.98 3.42
CA ILE A 158 15.80 -1.40 2.30
C ILE A 158 15.40 -0.19 1.45
N ILE A 159 15.70 -0.23 0.16
CA ILE A 159 15.31 0.77 -0.83
C ILE A 159 13.81 0.67 -1.15
N THR A 160 13.30 -0.54 -1.33
CA THR A 160 11.89 -0.80 -1.67
C THR A 160 11.49 -2.24 -1.37
N LEU A 161 10.21 -2.44 -1.11
CA LEU A 161 9.58 -3.75 -0.99
C LEU A 161 8.62 -4.01 -2.16
N VAL A 162 8.53 -5.28 -2.56
CA VAL A 162 7.48 -5.79 -3.44
C VAL A 162 6.66 -6.81 -2.68
N LEU A 163 5.35 -6.55 -2.55
CA LEU A 163 4.39 -7.40 -1.87
C LEU A 163 3.44 -8.02 -2.91
N SER A 164 3.23 -9.32 -2.86
CA SER A 164 2.49 -10.05 -3.90
C SER A 164 1.79 -11.30 -3.36
N ASN A 165 1.00 -11.96 -4.20
CA ASN A 165 0.33 -13.22 -3.88
C ASN A 165 -0.52 -13.14 -2.60
N TRP A 166 -1.33 -12.09 -2.49
CA TRP A 166 -2.22 -11.84 -1.35
C TRP A 166 -3.27 -12.94 -1.20
N ARG A 167 -3.47 -13.44 0.03
CA ARG A 167 -4.34 -14.58 0.35
C ARG A 167 -5.06 -14.32 1.67
N ILE A 168 -6.38 -14.58 1.70
CA ILE A 168 -7.20 -14.60 2.91
C ILE A 168 -7.42 -16.07 3.29
N LYS A 169 -6.98 -16.48 4.49
CA LYS A 169 -7.06 -17.86 4.98
C LYS A 169 -8.05 -17.99 6.13
#